data_AF-K2AUS5-F1
#
_entry.id   AF-K2AUS5-F1
#
_cell.length_a   1.000
_cell.length_b   1.000
_cell.length_c   1.000
_cell.angle_alpha   90.00
_cell.angle_beta   90.00
_cell.angle_gamma   90.00
#
_symmetry.space_group_name_H-M   'P 1'
#
loop_
_entity.id
_entity.type
_entity.pdbx_description
1 polymer ?
#
loop_
_entity_poly.entity_id
_entity_poly.type
_entity_poly.pdbx_seq_one_letter_code
_entity_poly.pdbx_strand_id
1 'polypeptide(L)'
;MKTNKDLLTRRVAKILPSKEGLEKLITGKKIRLYQGVDPTFKNLHLGHTIGFRKLMDFANAGHEVILLFGTGTVLVGDPSLRDTGRKLITPEEVEANIQEWKNQVSPIIDFDKVEVR
;
A
#
# COMPACT_ATOMS: atom_id res chain seq x y z
N MET A 1 -21.17 -5.42 6.83
CA MET A 1 -19.89 -5.28 7.55
C MET A 1 -19.01 -6.47 7.19
N LYS A 2 -17.77 -6.26 6.72
CA LYS A 2 -16.88 -7.40 6.42
C LYS A 2 -16.41 -8.02 7.73
N THR A 3 -16.43 -9.35 7.82
CA THR A 3 -15.97 -10.06 9.02
C THR A 3 -14.44 -10.08 9.08
N ASN A 4 -13.85 -10.28 10.25
CA ASN A 4 -12.39 -10.50 10.38
C ASN A 4 -11.90 -11.66 9.49
N LYS A 5 -12.76 -12.65 9.23
CA LYS A 5 -12.48 -13.76 8.32
C LYS A 5 -12.26 -13.30 6.88
N ASP A 6 -12.99 -12.30 6.40
CA ASP A 6 -12.79 -11.72 5.06
C ASP A 6 -11.52 -10.89 4.96
N LEU A 7 -11.11 -10.26 6.07
CA LEU A 7 -9.92 -9.41 6.13
C LEU A 7 -8.65 -10.20 5.77
N LEU A 8 -8.57 -11.46 6.21
CA LEU A 8 -7.41 -12.33 6.02
C LEU A 8 -7.54 -13.34 4.85
N THR A 9 -8.69 -13.41 4.16
CA THR A 9 -8.91 -14.39 3.09
C THR A 9 -9.18 -13.75 1.73
N ARG A 10 -9.97 -12.67 1.69
CA ARG A 10 -10.33 -12.02 0.43
C ARG A 10 -9.15 -11.25 -0.14
N ARG A 11 -8.74 -11.56 -1.37
CA ARG A 11 -7.60 -10.94 -2.09
C ARG A 11 -6.25 -11.14 -1.38
N VAL A 12 -6.10 -12.26 -0.67
CA VAL A 12 -4.87 -12.61 0.03
C VAL A 12 -4.42 -13.98 -0.48
N ALA A 13 -3.23 -14.04 -1.08
CA ALA A 13 -2.64 -15.30 -1.54
C ALA A 13 -1.88 -16.03 -0.42
N LYS A 14 -1.19 -15.27 0.44
CA LYS A 14 -0.36 -15.81 1.52
C LYS A 14 -0.30 -14.84 2.70
N ILE A 15 -0.22 -15.39 3.91
CA ILE A 15 0.07 -14.63 5.13
C ILE A 15 1.29 -15.27 5.77
N LEU A 16 2.27 -14.44 6.12
CA LEU A 16 3.51 -14.85 6.74
C LEU A 16 3.75 -14.04 8.02
N PRO A 17 4.42 -14.61 9.03
CA PRO A 17 4.84 -16.01 9.12
C PRO A 17 3.70 -16.99 9.47
N SER A 18 2.59 -16.51 10.04
CA SER A 18 1.43 -17.34 10.40
C SER A 18 0.12 -16.54 10.27
N LYS A 19 -0.90 -17.17 9.69
CA LYS A 19 -2.25 -16.61 9.58
C LYS A 19 -2.93 -16.53 10.95
N GLU A 20 -2.84 -17.61 11.72
CA GLU A 20 -3.44 -17.74 13.05
C GLU A 20 -2.83 -16.71 14.02
N GLY A 21 -1.52 -16.49 13.93
CA GLY A 21 -0.82 -15.46 14.71
C GLY A 21 -1.33 -14.06 14.40
N LEU A 22 -1.48 -13.72 13.11
CA LEU A 22 -2.02 -12.42 12.71
C LEU A 22 -3.50 -12.27 13.13
N GLU A 23 -4.32 -13.31 12.98
CA GLU A 23 -5.73 -13.30 13.39
C GLU A 23 -5.90 -13.06 14.89
N LYS A 24 -5.09 -13.74 15.72
CA LYS A 24 -5.06 -13.52 17.17
C LYS A 24 -4.63 -12.10 17.50
N LEU A 25 -3.64 -11.56 16.78
CA LEU A 25 -3.11 -10.22 17.01
C LEU A 25 -4.15 -9.12 16.73
N ILE A 26 -4.80 -9.18 15.57
CA ILE A 26 -5.77 -8.15 15.14
C ILE A 26 -7.09 -8.23 15.90
N THR A 27 -7.42 -9.41 16.46
CA THR A 27 -8.58 -9.56 17.35
C THR A 27 -8.29 -9.02 18.75
N GLY A 28 -7.05 -9.16 19.22
CA GLY A 28 -6.66 -8.75 20.58
C GLY A 28 -6.31 -7.26 20.71
N LYS A 29 -5.89 -6.60 19.62
CA LYS A 29 -5.53 -5.17 19.67
C LYS A 29 -5.56 -4.48 18.31
N LYS A 30 -5.63 -3.16 18.36
CA LYS A 30 -5.30 -2.29 17.23
C LYS A 30 -3.83 -2.50 16.84
N ILE A 31 -3.57 -2.68 15.56
CA ILE A 31 -2.22 -2.75 14.99
C ILE A 31 -1.95 -1.55 14.10
N ARG A 32 -0.66 -1.30 13.85
CA ARG A 32 -0.18 -0.33 12.87
C ARG A 32 0.53 -1.07 11.75
N LEU A 33 0.16 -0.80 10.51
CA LEU A 33 0.70 -1.44 9.32
C LEU A 33 0.87 -0.43 8.18
N TYR A 34 1.71 -0.76 7.21
CA TYR A 34 1.94 0.08 6.04
C TYR A 34 1.83 -0.71 4.74
N GLN A 35 1.46 -0.02 3.67
CA GLN A 35 1.61 -0.46 2.29
C GLN A 35 2.58 0.50 1.60
N GLY A 36 3.76 -0.01 1.23
CA GLY A 36 4.73 0.72 0.43
C GLY A 36 4.34 0.74 -1.04
N VAL A 37 4.55 1.87 -1.70
CA VAL A 37 4.42 2.02 -3.15
C VAL A 37 5.51 2.94 -3.71
N ASP A 38 5.99 2.62 -4.91
CA ASP A 38 7.07 3.36 -5.57
C ASP A 38 6.51 4.18 -6.75
N PRO A 39 6.45 5.53 -6.65
CA PRO A 39 5.86 6.42 -7.67
C PRO A 39 6.78 6.62 -8.89
N THR A 40 7.14 5.52 -9.55
CA THR A 40 8.08 5.47 -10.68
C THR A 40 7.49 5.92 -12.01
N PHE A 41 6.16 5.96 -12.11
CA PHE A 41 5.42 6.36 -13.30
C PHE A 41 4.21 7.20 -12.91
N LYS A 42 3.76 8.05 -13.84
CA LYS A 42 2.61 8.93 -13.62
C LYS A 42 1.30 8.20 -13.36
N ASN A 43 1.03 7.12 -14.08
CA ASN A 43 -0.26 6.45 -14.04
C ASN A 43 -0.21 5.14 -13.25
N LEU A 44 -1.18 4.95 -12.37
CA LEU A 44 -1.44 3.67 -11.74
C LEU A 44 -2.13 2.73 -12.72
N HIS A 45 -1.73 1.46 -12.72
CA HIS A 45 -2.52 0.40 -13.33
C HIS A 45 -3.43 -0.31 -12.31
N LEU A 46 -4.42 -1.06 -12.80
CA LEU A 46 -5.40 -1.78 -11.98
C LEU A 46 -4.78 -2.74 -10.95
N GLY A 47 -3.57 -3.25 -11.19
CA GLY A 47 -2.86 -4.12 -10.23
C GLY A 47 -2.67 -3.51 -8.83
N HIS A 48 -2.53 -2.18 -8.70
CA HIS A 48 -2.36 -1.51 -7.40
C HIS A 48 -3.63 -1.52 -6.54
N THR A 49 -4.79 -1.68 -7.19
CA THR A 49 -6.10 -1.59 -6.51
C THR A 49 -6.27 -2.66 -5.43
N ILE A 50 -5.62 -3.82 -5.56
CA ILE A 50 -5.70 -4.89 -4.58
C ILE A 50 -5.07 -4.48 -3.25
N GLY A 51 -3.86 -3.90 -3.30
CA GLY A 51 -3.15 -3.40 -2.11
C GLY A 51 -3.93 -2.28 -1.42
N PHE A 52 -4.35 -1.26 -2.17
CA PHE A 52 -5.11 -0.14 -1.63
C PHE A 52 -6.44 -0.55 -1.01
N ARG A 53 -7.17 -1.48 -1.65
CA ARG A 53 -8.40 -2.02 -1.07
C ARG A 53 -8.15 -2.82 0.19
N LYS A 54 -7.02 -3.55 0.28
CA LYS A 54 -6.67 -4.27 1.50
C LYS A 54 -6.30 -3.30 2.61
N LEU A 55 -5.55 -2.24 2.31
CA LEU A 55 -5.24 -1.17 3.26
C LEU A 55 -6.52 -0.57 3.85
N MET A 56 -7.51 -0.25 3.00
CA MET A 56 -8.81 0.25 3.48
C MET A 56 -9.63 -0.79 4.23
N ASP A 57 -9.52 -2.08 3.89
CA ASP A 57 -10.17 -3.14 4.67
C ASP A 57 -9.63 -3.15 6.12
N PHE A 58 -8.33 -2.91 6.32
CA PHE A 58 -7.73 -2.77 7.66
C PHE A 58 -8.11 -1.45 8.34
N ALA A 59 -8.14 -0.34 7.61
CA ALA A 59 -8.55 0.97 8.15
C ALA A 59 -10.01 0.93 8.65
N ASN A 60 -10.91 0.36 7.86
CA ASN A 60 -12.32 0.21 8.22
C ASN A 60 -12.55 -0.82 9.34
N ALA A 61 -11.59 -1.71 9.60
CA ALA A 61 -11.57 -2.57 10.78
C ALA A 61 -11.00 -1.86 12.03
N GLY A 62 -10.67 -0.57 11.92
CA GLY A 62 -10.21 0.26 13.04
C GLY A 62 -8.70 0.23 13.27
N HIS A 63 -7.89 -0.35 12.37
CA HIS A 63 -6.44 -0.37 12.48
C HIS A 63 -5.79 0.92 11.96
N GLU A 64 -4.56 1.18 12.39
CA GLU A 64 -3.77 2.31 11.89
C GLU A 64 -3.05 1.89 10.62
N VAL A 65 -3.33 2.57 9.53
CA VAL A 65 -2.77 2.24 8.24
C VAL A 65 -1.96 3.41 7.68
N ILE A 66 -0.83 3.08 7.08
CA ILE A 66 0.08 4.02 6.45
C ILE A 66 0.16 3.71 4.95
N LEU A 67 -0.07 4.69 4.11
CA LEU A 67 0.34 4.65 2.70
C LEU A 67 1.70 5.33 2.60
N LEU A 68 2.73 4.52 2.34
CA LEU A 68 4.12 4.98 2.31
C LEU A 68 4.60 5.10 0.86
N PHE A 69 4.98 6.30 0.44
CA PHE A 69 5.61 6.56 -0.85
C PHE A 69 7.13 6.39 -0.73
N GLY A 70 7.67 5.36 -1.40
CA GLY A 70 9.10 5.11 -1.47
C GLY A 70 9.81 6.12 -2.35
N THR A 71 10.38 7.18 -1.78
CA THR A 71 11.11 8.21 -2.53
C THR A 71 12.61 7.89 -2.65
N GLY A 72 13.22 7.33 -1.61
CA GLY A 72 14.65 6.97 -1.62
C GLY A 72 14.98 5.71 -2.44
N THR A 73 14.11 4.71 -2.43
CA THR A 73 14.25 3.46 -3.22
C THR A 73 14.20 3.72 -4.72
N VAL A 74 13.44 4.73 -5.13
CA VAL A 74 13.26 5.09 -6.53
C VAL A 74 14.48 5.83 -7.10
N LEU A 75 15.13 6.66 -6.29
CA LEU A 75 16.34 7.40 -6.68
C LEU A 75 17.57 6.50 -6.83
N VAL A 76 17.68 5.46 -6.01
CA VAL A 76 18.80 4.50 -6.05
C VAL A 76 18.52 3.35 -7.04
N GLY A 77 17.24 3.06 -7.29
CA GLY A 77 16.79 1.92 -8.08
C GLY A 77 16.63 0.68 -7.20
N ASP A 78 15.47 0.03 -7.30
CA ASP A 78 15.25 -1.27 -6.66
C ASP A 78 16.02 -2.36 -7.44
N PRO A 79 17.03 -3.03 -6.84
CA PRO A 79 17.85 -4.04 -7.50
C PRO A 79 17.07 -5.33 -7.80
N SER A 80 15.80 -5.43 -7.38
CA SER A 80 15.13 -6.72 -7.28
C SER A 80 14.80 -7.42 -8.60
N LEU A 81 14.66 -6.77 -9.79
CA LEU A 81 14.05 -7.52 -10.91
C LEU A 81 14.11 -7.03 -12.37
N ARG A 82 14.92 -6.06 -12.82
CA ARG A 82 14.89 -5.65 -14.25
C ARG A 82 16.26 -5.34 -14.86
N ASP A 83 16.58 -6.06 -15.95
CA ASP A 83 17.81 -6.05 -16.76
C ASP A 83 17.98 -4.80 -17.67
N THR A 84 17.08 -3.84 -17.57
CA THR A 84 17.15 -2.58 -18.33
C THR A 84 17.16 -1.43 -17.34
N GLY A 85 18.24 -0.65 -17.35
CA GLY A 85 18.42 0.49 -16.46
C GLY A 85 17.17 1.36 -16.48
N ARG A 86 16.49 1.47 -15.33
CA ARG A 86 15.33 2.35 -15.21
C ARG A 86 15.78 3.76 -15.55
N LYS A 87 14.97 4.47 -16.33
CA LYS A 87 15.17 5.91 -16.57
C LYS A 87 15.24 6.58 -15.19
N LEU A 88 16.35 7.26 -14.90
CA LEU A 88 16.49 8.02 -13.66
C LEU A 88 15.37 9.08 -13.65
N ILE A 89 14.58 9.09 -12.59
CA ILE A 89 13.53 10.09 -12.40
C ILE A 89 13.98 11.10 -11.34
N THR A 90 13.60 12.35 -11.50
CA THR A 90 14.01 13.41 -10.57
C THR A 90 13.11 13.43 -9.33
N PRO A 91 13.56 14.02 -8.20
CA PRO A 91 12.70 14.23 -7.03
C PRO A 91 11.42 15.02 -7.35
N GLU A 92 11.48 15.97 -8.28
CA GLU A 92 10.33 16.75 -8.72
C GLU A 92 9.34 15.89 -9.51
N GLU A 93 9.83 15.00 -10.35
CA GLU A 93 8.99 14.03 -11.06
C GLU A 93 8.33 13.04 -10.09
N VAL A 94 9.06 12.61 -9.05
CA VAL A 94 8.52 11.77 -7.96
C VAL A 94 7.36 12.48 -7.28
N GLU A 95 7.54 13.74 -6.88
CA GLU A 95 6.48 14.51 -6.21
C GLU A 95 5.27 14.71 -7.13
N ALA A 96 5.49 15.05 -8.41
CA ALA A 96 4.41 15.16 -9.37
C ALA A 96 3.62 13.85 -9.54
N ASN A 97 4.31 12.71 -9.57
CA ASN A 97 3.68 11.39 -9.62
C ASN A 97 2.87 11.12 -8.35
N ILE A 98 3.39 11.45 -7.16
CA ILE A 98 2.68 11.27 -5.88
C ILE A 98 1.36 12.05 -5.88
N GLN A 99 1.38 13.31 -6.32
CA GLN A 99 0.17 14.15 -6.37
C GLN A 99 -0.87 13.57 -7.34
N GLU A 100 -0.43 13.13 -8.51
CA GLU A 100 -1.30 12.49 -9.49
C GLU A 100 -1.88 11.16 -8.96
N TRP A 101 -1.06 10.36 -8.27
CA TRP A 101 -1.52 9.11 -7.68
C TRP A 101 -2.57 9.34 -6.61
N LYS A 102 -2.41 10.35 -5.75
CA LYS A 102 -3.42 10.73 -4.74
C LYS A 102 -4.77 11.02 -5.41
N ASN A 103 -4.76 11.74 -6.53
CA ASN A 103 -5.98 12.02 -7.30
C ASN A 103 -6.60 10.72 -7.84
N GLN A 104 -5.80 9.86 -8.47
CA GLN A 104 -6.27 8.61 -9.07
C GLN A 104 -6.83 7.61 -8.05
N VAL A 105 -6.26 7.55 -6.83
CA VAL A 105 -6.71 6.59 -5.81
C VAL A 105 -7.81 7.11 -4.91
N SER A 106 -8.19 8.39 -5.00
CA SER A 106 -9.27 8.99 -4.20
C SER A 106 -10.60 8.22 -4.21
N PRO A 107 -11.01 7.47 -5.26
CA PRO A 107 -12.24 6.66 -5.21
C PRO A 107 -12.10 5.37 -4.37
N ILE A 108 -10.86 5.01 -3.99
CA ILE A 108 -10.53 3.76 -3.28
C ILE A 108 -10.01 4.08 -1.88
N ILE A 109 -9.20 5.12 -1.72
CA ILE A 109 -8.55 5.51 -0.48
C ILE A 109 -9.31 6.69 0.14
N ASP A 110 -9.72 6.49 1.39
CA ASP A 110 -10.27 7.53 2.26
C ASP A 110 -9.11 8.13 3.06
N PHE A 111 -8.60 9.29 2.62
CA PHE A 111 -7.41 9.91 3.19
C PHE A 111 -7.59 10.41 4.63
N ASP A 112 -8.83 10.51 5.14
CA ASP A 112 -9.09 10.83 6.54
C ASP A 112 -8.81 9.65 7.48
N LYS A 113 -8.70 8.44 6.91
CA LYS A 113 -8.43 7.18 7.65
C LYS A 113 -7.04 6.63 7.43
N VAL A 114 -6.25 7.25 6.56
CA VAL A 114 -4.93 6.76 6.17
C VAL A 114 -3.87 7.83 6.43
N GLU A 115 -2.82 7.46 7.13
CA GLU A 115 -1.65 8.31 7.26
C GLU A 115 -0.80 8.20 5.99
N VAL A 116 -0.57 9.32 5.30
CA VAL A 116 0.31 9.35 4.12
C VAL A 116 1.71 9.76 4.56
N ARG A 117 2.72 8.97 4.15
CA ARG A 117 4.14 9.21 4.45
C ARG A 117 5.02 9.08 3.22
#